data_AF-A0A7I8D908-F1
#
_entry.id   AF-A0A7I8D908-F1
#
_cell.length_a   1.000
_cell.length_b   1.000
_cell.length_c   1.000
_cell.angle_alpha   90.00
_cell.angle_beta   90.00
_cell.angle_gamma   90.00
#
_symmetry.space_group_name_H-M   'P 1'
#
loop_
_entity.id
_entity.type
_entity.pdbx_description
1 polymer ?
#
loop_
_entity_poly.entity_id
_entity_poly.type
_entity_poly.pdbx_seq_one_letter_code
_entity_poly.pdbx_strand_id
1 'polypeptide(L)'
;MFEVRAVPKPSYPRKTLKRKSRSEFSPKVRKLILERDNYQCVRCGRIAEHIHHCIYRSQMGGNQPWNGASVCLICHNLAHTKREVREWFEQFSERLKQQYNVEEWE
;
A
#
# COMPACT_ATOMS: atom_id res chain seq x y z
N MET A 1 39.97 -23.75 7.52
CA MET A 1 39.36 -22.93 6.45
C MET A 1 38.10 -23.66 6.01
N PHE A 2 36.90 -23.16 6.33
CA PHE A 2 35.66 -23.85 5.97
C PHE A 2 35.33 -23.57 4.50
N GLU A 3 35.26 -24.63 3.71
CA GLU A 3 34.92 -24.57 2.29
C GLU A 3 33.40 -24.44 2.16
N VAL A 4 32.92 -23.31 1.64
CA VAL A 4 31.48 -23.09 1.43
C VAL A 4 31.07 -23.76 0.12
N ARG A 5 30.34 -24.88 0.20
CA ARG A 5 29.79 -25.57 -0.98
C ARG A 5 28.39 -25.05 -1.30
N ALA A 6 28.10 -24.88 -2.59
CA ALA A 6 26.79 -24.43 -3.04
C ALA A 6 25.72 -25.51 -2.78
N VAL A 7 24.60 -25.12 -2.17
CA VAL A 7 23.45 -26.01 -1.94
C VAL A 7 22.59 -26.03 -3.21
N PRO A 8 22.21 -27.23 -3.73
CA PRO A 8 21.35 -27.31 -4.90
C PRO A 8 19.98 -26.70 -4.64
N LYS A 9 19.44 -26.00 -5.64
CA LYS A 9 18.12 -25.35 -5.54
C LYS A 9 17.03 -26.42 -5.35
N PRO A 10 16.13 -26.28 -4.37
CA PRO A 10 15.05 -27.24 -4.16
C PRO A 10 14.13 -27.32 -5.38
N SER A 11 13.67 -28.53 -5.69
CA SER A 11 12.77 -28.82 -6.83
C SER A 11 11.31 -28.50 -6.56
N TYR A 12 10.92 -28.35 -5.29
CA TYR A 12 9.54 -28.10 -4.91
C TYR A 12 9.15 -26.62 -5.06
N PRO A 13 7.88 -26.33 -5.38
CA PRO A 13 7.38 -24.96 -5.49
C PRO A 13 7.33 -24.28 -4.11
N ARG A 14 7.42 -22.95 -4.12
CA ARG A 14 7.30 -22.16 -2.90
C ARG A 14 5.88 -22.29 -2.33
N LYS A 15 5.78 -22.67 -1.05
CA LYS A 15 4.51 -22.76 -0.32
C LYS A 15 3.86 -21.40 -0.04
N THR A 16 4.67 -20.36 0.14
CA THR A 16 4.21 -19.01 0.50
C THR A 16 4.16 -18.07 -0.71
N LEU A 17 3.22 -17.13 -0.68
CA LEU A 17 3.11 -16.10 -1.70
C LEU A 17 4.40 -15.27 -1.80
N LYS A 18 4.72 -14.83 -3.02
CA LYS A 18 5.83 -13.89 -3.27
C LYS A 18 5.61 -12.64 -2.42
N ARG A 19 6.70 -12.00 -1.96
CA ARG A 19 6.64 -10.78 -1.13
C ARG A 19 5.76 -9.70 -1.77
N LYS A 20 5.91 -9.48 -3.08
CA LYS A 20 5.07 -8.55 -3.85
C LYS A 20 3.58 -8.85 -3.70
N SER A 21 3.16 -10.10 -3.92
CA SER A 21 1.75 -10.49 -3.80
C SER A 21 1.19 -10.29 -2.39
N ARG A 22 2.02 -10.40 -1.34
CA ARG A 22 1.61 -10.15 0.05
C ARG A 22 1.52 -8.66 0.40
N SER A 23 2.22 -7.80 -0.34
CA SER A 23 2.19 -6.34 -0.13
C SER A 23 1.09 -5.64 -0.90
N GLU A 24 0.41 -6.31 -1.83
CA GLU A 24 -0.70 -5.71 -2.57
C GLU A 24 -1.99 -5.69 -1.73
N PHE A 25 -2.80 -4.64 -1.90
CA PHE A 25 -4.18 -4.60 -1.42
C PHE A 25 -5.01 -5.71 -2.08
N SER A 26 -5.88 -6.37 -1.32
CA SER A 26 -6.81 -7.35 -1.87
C SER A 26 -7.79 -6.67 -2.85
N PRO A 27 -8.35 -7.40 -3.84
CA PRO A 27 -9.30 -6.81 -4.78
C PRO A 27 -10.50 -6.12 -4.11
N LYS A 28 -11.00 -6.68 -3.00
CA LYS A 28 -12.07 -6.10 -2.18
C LYS A 28 -11.67 -4.74 -1.61
N VAL A 29 -10.48 -4.66 -1.00
CA VAL A 29 -9.97 -3.41 -0.42
C VAL A 29 -9.68 -2.38 -1.51
N ARG A 30 -9.13 -2.79 -2.66
CA ARG A 30 -8.88 -1.90 -3.80
C ARG A 30 -10.17 -1.24 -4.28
N LYS A 31 -11.23 -2.02 -4.45
CA LYS A 31 -12.54 -1.52 -4.87
C LYS A 31 -13.08 -0.49 -3.86
N LEU A 32 -13.04 -0.82 -2.58
CA LEU A 32 -13.51 0.07 -1.50
C LEU A 32 -12.73 1.40 -1.46
N ILE A 33 -11.41 1.36 -1.66
CA ILE A 33 -10.58 2.58 -1.74
C ILE A 33 -10.99 3.45 -2.94
N LEU A 34 -11.13 2.84 -4.12
CA LEU A 34 -11.49 3.57 -5.35
C LEU A 34 -12.91 4.17 -5.26
N GLU A 35 -13.86 3.43 -4.70
CA GLU A 35 -15.23 3.92 -4.50
C GLU A 35 -15.28 5.06 -3.49
N ARG A 36 -14.57 4.94 -2.36
CA ARG A 36 -14.45 6.03 -1.35
C ARG A 36 -13.90 7.31 -1.96
N ASP A 37 -12.88 7.18 -2.81
CA ASP A 37 -12.19 8.32 -3.42
C ASP A 37 -12.86 8.78 -4.74
N ASN A 38 -14.05 8.24 -5.07
CA ASN A 38 -14.80 8.54 -6.28
C ASN A 38 -13.96 8.40 -7.58
N TYR A 39 -13.04 7.42 -7.61
CA TYR A 39 -12.11 7.18 -8.71
C TYR A 39 -11.22 8.39 -9.07
N GLN A 40 -11.05 9.32 -8.13
CA GLN A 40 -10.26 10.53 -8.29
C GLN A 40 -9.07 10.55 -7.34
N CYS A 41 -8.05 11.31 -7.72
CA CYS A 41 -6.87 11.52 -6.94
C CYS A 41 -7.21 12.37 -5.72
N VAL A 42 -7.06 11.81 -4.53
CA VAL A 42 -7.42 12.49 -3.27
C VAL A 42 -6.64 13.79 -3.02
N ARG A 43 -5.50 13.97 -3.70
CA ARG A 43 -4.62 15.15 -3.54
C ARG A 43 -4.88 16.24 -4.59
N CYS A 44 -5.20 15.88 -5.83
CA CYS A 44 -5.30 16.85 -6.94
C CYS A 44 -6.57 16.76 -7.79
N GLY A 45 -7.48 15.83 -7.50
CA GLY A 45 -8.77 15.67 -8.17
C GLY A 45 -8.74 15.06 -9.58
N ARG A 46 -7.56 14.81 -10.17
CA ARG A 46 -7.45 14.10 -11.47
C ARG A 46 -7.90 12.64 -11.36
N ILE A 47 -8.16 11.99 -12.49
CA ILE A 47 -8.49 10.56 -12.52
C ILE A 47 -7.40 9.74 -11.80
N ALA A 48 -7.82 8.82 -10.94
CA ALA A 48 -6.91 7.92 -10.25
C ALA A 48 -6.56 6.70 -11.12
N GLU A 49 -5.28 6.40 -11.19
CA GLU A 49 -4.73 5.27 -11.96
C GLU A 49 -4.15 4.19 -11.02
N HIS A 50 -3.73 4.62 -9.83
CA HIS A 50 -3.03 3.78 -8.88
C HIS A 50 -3.56 3.98 -7.45
N ILE A 51 -3.31 2.98 -6.60
CA ILE A 51 -3.54 3.07 -5.16
C ILE A 51 -2.18 3.13 -4.48
N HIS A 52 -1.93 4.22 -3.77
CA HIS A 52 -0.72 4.43 -3.00
C HIS A 52 -0.89 3.92 -1.57
N HIS A 53 0.17 3.34 -0.99
CA HIS A 53 0.23 3.05 0.44
C HIS A 53 0.72 4.31 1.17
N CYS A 54 -0.15 4.94 1.95
CA CYS A 54 0.17 6.18 2.64
C CYS A 54 1.23 5.98 3.73
N ILE A 55 1.09 4.92 4.53
CA ILE A 55 2.10 4.45 5.47
C ILE A 55 2.75 3.21 4.87
N TYR A 56 4.07 3.26 4.74
CA TYR A 56 4.84 2.15 4.18
C TYR A 56 4.71 0.88 5.01
N ARG A 57 4.72 -0.29 4.36
CA ARG A 57 4.69 -1.58 5.07
C ARG A 57 5.88 -1.78 6.01
N SER A 58 7.03 -1.19 5.70
CA SER A 58 8.20 -1.19 6.59
C SER A 58 7.96 -0.43 7.90
N GLN A 59 7.00 0.50 7.91
CA GLN A 59 6.56 1.27 9.06
C GLN A 59 5.25 0.72 9.64
N MET A 60 5.03 -0.59 9.49
CA MET A 60 3.82 -1.28 9.95
C MET A 60 2.51 -0.84 9.26
N GLY A 61 2.61 -0.22 8.08
CA GLY A 61 1.45 0.06 7.23
C GLY A 61 0.74 -1.22 6.77
N GLY A 62 -0.53 -1.37 7.16
CA GLY A 62 -1.38 -2.51 6.81
C GLY A 62 -1.96 -2.40 5.40
N ASN A 63 -2.62 -3.47 4.94
CA ASN A 63 -3.40 -3.47 3.70
C ASN A 63 -4.87 -3.03 3.97
N GLN A 64 -5.07 -2.21 4.99
CA GLN A 64 -6.40 -1.74 5.36
C GLN A 64 -6.84 -0.57 4.48
N PRO A 65 -8.15 -0.37 4.26
CA PRO A 65 -8.66 0.73 3.45
C PRO A 65 -8.15 2.11 3.81
N TRP A 66 -7.98 2.40 5.09
CA TRP A 66 -7.50 3.70 5.57
C TRP A 66 -6.04 3.99 5.17
N ASN A 67 -5.24 2.95 4.90
CA ASN A 67 -3.84 3.09 4.50
C ASN A 67 -3.65 3.22 2.98
N GLY A 68 -4.73 3.09 2.20
CA GLY A 68 -4.70 3.20 0.75
C GLY A 68 -5.33 4.50 0.28
N ALA A 69 -4.71 5.16 -0.69
CA ALA A 69 -5.23 6.37 -1.33
C ALA A 69 -5.20 6.24 -2.86
N SER A 70 -6.31 6.60 -3.50
CA SER A 70 -6.41 6.69 -4.96
C SER A 70 -5.64 7.90 -5.46
N VAL A 71 -4.71 7.69 -6.39
CA VAL A 71 -3.79 8.72 -6.89
C VAL A 71 -3.58 8.62 -8.39
N CYS A 72 -3.31 9.77 -9.01
CA CYS A 72 -2.77 9.82 -10.37
C CYS A 72 -1.27 9.53 -10.36
N LEU A 73 -0.69 9.17 -11.52
CA LEU A 73 0.75 8.89 -11.65
C LEU A 73 1.65 10.01 -11.11
N ILE A 74 1.28 11.28 -11.34
CA ILE A 74 2.07 12.43 -10.90
C ILE A 74 2.13 12.50 -9.37
N CYS A 75 0.98 12.42 -8.70
CA CYS A 75 0.94 12.46 -7.23
C CYS A 75 1.57 11.22 -6.61
N HIS A 76 1.43 10.05 -7.26
CA HIS A 76 2.11 8.83 -6.84
C HIS A 76 3.64 9.02 -6.82
N ASN A 77 4.21 9.53 -7.92
CA ASN A 77 5.66 9.75 -8.00
C ASN A 77 6.12 10.81 -6.99
N LEU A 78 5.35 11.90 -6.85
CA LEU A 78 5.65 12.94 -5.87
C LEU A 78 5.67 12.40 -4.43
N ALA A 79 4.80 11.46 -4.08
CA ALA A 79 4.77 10.82 -2.75
C ALA A 79 6.07 10.05 -2.43
N HIS A 80 6.70 9.46 -3.45
CA HIS A 80 7.99 8.77 -3.28
C HIS A 80 9.17 9.75 -3.26
N THR A 81 9.07 10.90 -3.94
CA THR A 81 10.21 11.82 -4.11
C THR A 81 10.24 13.01 -3.14
N LYS A 82 9.07 13.53 -2.72
CA LYS A 82 8.98 14.76 -1.92
C LYS A 82 8.45 14.45 -0.53
N ARG A 83 9.22 14.83 0.50
CA ARG A 83 8.86 14.62 1.90
C ARG A 83 7.52 15.26 2.27
N GLU A 84 7.28 16.50 1.84
CA GLU A 84 6.01 17.21 2.10
C GLU A 84 4.78 16.46 1.57
N VAL A 85 4.91 15.84 0.39
CA VAL A 85 3.82 15.08 -0.23
C VAL A 85 3.60 13.76 0.51
N ARG A 86 4.68 13.11 0.95
CA ARG A 86 4.62 11.93 1.80
C ARG A 86 3.91 12.24 3.13
N GLU A 87 4.33 13.29 3.82
CA GLU A 87 3.74 13.72 5.10
C GLU A 87 2.23 14.02 4.94
N TRP A 88 1.83 14.63 3.82
CA TRP A 88 0.43 14.82 3.49
C TRP A 88 -0.35 13.49 3.39
N PHE A 89 0.21 12.46 2.75
CA PHE A 89 -0.44 11.14 2.67
C PHE A 89 -0.49 10.43 4.02
N GLU A 90 0.54 10.57 4.86
CA GLU A 90 0.56 10.03 6.23
C GLU A 90 -0.58 10.66 7.06
N GLN A 91 -0.73 11.99 7.03
CA GLN A 91 -1.83 12.71 7.69
C GLN A 91 -3.20 12.33 7.13
N PHE A 92 -3.32 12.18 5.81
CA PHE A 92 -4.54 11.73 5.16
C PHE A 92 -4.98 10.34 5.67
N SER A 93 -4.02 9.41 5.78
CA SER A 93 -4.25 8.08 6.32
C SER A 93 -4.65 8.10 7.79
N GLU A 94 -4.04 8.96 8.60
CA GLU A 94 -4.35 9.09 10.02
C GLU A 94 -5.78 9.61 10.23
N ARG A 95 -6.19 10.62 9.44
CA ARG A 95 -7.57 11.13 9.45
C ARG A 95 -8.57 10.06 9.08
N LEU A 96 -8.29 9.26 8.05
CA LEU A 96 -9.15 8.14 7.69
C LEU A 96 -9.20 7.09 8.79
N LYS A 97 -8.05 6.75 9.39
CA LYS A 97 -7.98 5.78 10.48
C LYS A 97 -8.85 6.17 11.67
N GLN A 98 -9.02 7.46 11.96
CA GLN A 98 -9.95 7.95 12.98
C GLN A 98 -11.43 7.75 12.60
N GLN A 99 -11.76 7.80 11.31
CA GLN A 99 -13.13 7.58 10.80
C GLN A 99 -13.50 6.09 10.78
N TYR A 100 -12.53 5.21 10.55
CA TYR A 100 -12.72 3.77 10.69
C TYR A 100 -12.63 3.44 12.19
N ASN A 101 -13.78 3.51 12.88
CA ASN A 101 -13.87 3.11 14.28
C ASN A 101 -13.37 1.65 14.42
N VAL A 102 -12.45 1.41 15.34
CA VAL A 102 -11.60 0.21 15.41
C VAL A 102 -12.38 -1.09 15.71
N GLU A 103 -13.67 -1.01 16.06
CA GLU A 103 -14.48 -2.15 16.52
C GLU A 103 -15.06 -3.05 15.41
N GLU A 104 -15.02 -2.66 14.13
CA GLU A 104 -15.83 -3.35 13.09
C GLU A 104 -15.04 -4.26 12.12
N TRP A 105 -13.73 -4.45 12.33
CA TRP A 105 -12.87 -5.15 11.35
C TRP A 105 -11.90 -6.19 11.96
N GLU A 106 -12.21 -6.73 13.13
CA GLU A 106 -11.55 -7.96 13.64
C GLU A 106 -11.99 -9.22 12.87
#